data_AF-A0A359M377-F1
#
_entry.id   AF-A0A359M377-F1
#
_cell.length_a   1.000
_cell.length_b   1.000
_cell.length_c   1.000
_cell.angle_alpha   90.00
_cell.angle_beta   90.00
_cell.angle_gamma   90.00
#
_symmetry.space_group_name_H-M   'P 1'
#
loop_
_entity.id
_entity.type
_entity.pdbx_description
1 polymer ?
#
loop_
_entity_poly.entity_id
_entity_poly.type
_entity_poly.pdbx_seq_one_letter_code
_entity_poly.pdbx_strand_id
1 'polypeptide(L)'
;MQTSKPAQQEIAKRTPSSTPSVPVRETPAAQVPVITASQTTLAPLGLRYSVLKYAGDEGDVEVDADMVFRAGDRVRLNVQTNDSGYLYVVMRGSSGNWKILFPAVEINETDNRVERGKSYMVPRSTRFIFDEQAGDEQLFVVLSRQPEPDFDSLITHLATGGASPRKEEPKQVMLAKNTVDDNLIQRVRERLVARDLVFEKVTDSGARKEKANYVVDPSGSPQSRLVVDLKLQHR
;
A
#
# COMPACT_ATOMS: atom_id res chain seq x y z
N MET A 1 5.64 47.18 -57.95
CA MET A 1 5.64 46.23 -59.09
C MET A 1 5.13 44.91 -58.52
N GLN A 2 3.84 44.53 -58.56
CA GLN A 2 2.96 44.32 -59.73
C GLN A 2 3.76 43.72 -60.90
N THR A 3 3.46 42.59 -61.54
CA THR A 3 2.35 41.63 -61.53
C THR A 3 2.76 40.53 -62.52
N SER A 4 2.41 39.27 -62.23
CA SER A 4 1.72 38.31 -63.12
C SER A 4 2.27 37.85 -64.49
N LYS A 5 2.14 36.51 -64.69
CA LYS A 5 1.78 35.72 -65.91
C LYS A 5 2.90 35.38 -66.92
N PRO A 6 2.76 34.33 -67.78
CA PRO A 6 1.54 33.74 -68.39
C PRO A 6 1.32 32.23 -68.06
N ALA A 7 0.16 31.57 -68.11
CA ALA A 7 -1.00 31.50 -69.03
C ALA A 7 -0.74 30.79 -70.37
N GLN A 8 -1.37 29.62 -70.57
CA GLN A 8 -2.23 29.27 -71.73
C GLN A 8 -2.78 27.84 -71.55
N GLN A 9 -4.10 27.64 -71.40
CA GLN A 9 -5.16 27.53 -72.42
C GLN A 9 -5.32 26.06 -72.92
N GLU A 10 -6.48 25.47 -73.21
CA GLU A 10 -7.91 25.80 -73.07
C GLU A 10 -8.72 24.60 -73.65
N ILE A 11 -10.02 24.52 -73.32
CA ILE A 11 -11.16 23.87 -74.03
C ILE A 11 -11.23 22.32 -74.14
N ALA A 12 -12.24 21.68 -73.54
CA ALA A 12 -13.50 21.30 -74.23
C ALA A 12 -14.29 20.15 -73.56
N LYS A 13 -15.59 20.40 -73.40
CA LYS A 13 -16.66 19.52 -72.89
C LYS A 13 -16.89 18.27 -73.75
N ARG A 14 -17.30 17.16 -73.11
CA ARG A 14 -18.41 16.24 -73.52
C ARG A 14 -18.57 15.11 -72.48
N THR A 15 -19.69 15.09 -71.77
CA THR A 15 -20.32 13.90 -71.15
C THR A 15 -21.43 13.39 -72.10
N PRO A 16 -22.07 12.21 -71.92
CA PRO A 16 -21.86 11.12 -70.96
C PRO A 16 -21.84 9.70 -71.61
N SER A 17 -21.49 8.66 -70.85
CA SER A 17 -22.05 7.33 -71.13
C SER A 17 -22.30 6.57 -69.84
N SER A 18 -23.57 6.24 -69.66
CA SER A 18 -24.21 5.52 -68.56
C SER A 18 -23.82 4.05 -68.53
N THR A 19 -23.47 3.54 -67.34
CA THR A 19 -23.50 2.09 -67.05
C THR A 19 -24.50 1.85 -65.90
N PRO A 20 -25.33 0.79 -65.93
CA PRO A 20 -26.47 0.64 -65.03
C PRO A 20 -26.08 0.32 -63.60
N SER A 21 -26.77 0.97 -62.67
CA SER A 21 -26.70 0.80 -61.22
C SER A 21 -27.21 -0.56 -60.77
N VAL A 22 -26.38 -1.31 -60.02
CA VAL A 22 -26.84 -2.39 -59.14
C VAL A 22 -27.22 -1.75 -57.80
N PRO A 23 -28.42 -1.99 -57.22
CA PRO A 23 -28.77 -1.42 -55.93
C PRO A 23 -28.03 -2.20 -54.83
N VAL A 24 -26.96 -1.63 -54.28
CA VAL A 24 -26.43 -2.08 -52.99
C VAL A 24 -27.38 -1.57 -51.92
N ARG A 25 -28.05 -2.51 -51.25
CA ARG A 25 -28.90 -2.27 -50.09
C ARG A 25 -28.03 -1.72 -48.96
N GLU A 26 -28.06 -0.40 -48.75
CA GLU A 26 -27.46 0.24 -47.59
C GLU A 26 -28.13 -0.30 -46.33
N THR A 27 -27.37 -1.03 -45.53
CA THR A 27 -27.77 -1.41 -44.17
C THR A 27 -27.33 -0.26 -43.27
N PRO A 28 -28.21 0.36 -42.47
CA PRO A 28 -27.80 1.41 -41.54
C PRO A 28 -26.80 0.83 -40.55
N ALA A 29 -25.54 1.29 -40.62
CA ALA A 29 -24.56 0.99 -39.60
C ALA A 29 -24.98 1.69 -38.31
N ALA A 30 -25.49 0.91 -37.35
CA ALA A 30 -25.73 1.38 -36.00
C ALA A 30 -24.40 1.88 -35.41
N GLN A 31 -24.31 3.18 -35.19
CA GLN A 31 -23.18 3.80 -34.50
C GLN A 31 -23.25 3.36 -33.03
N VAL A 32 -22.46 2.37 -32.66
CA VAL A 32 -22.21 2.05 -31.26
C VAL A 32 -21.41 3.22 -30.66
N PRO A 33 -21.88 3.88 -29.59
CA PRO A 33 -21.09 4.89 -28.93
C PRO A 33 -19.88 4.19 -28.31
N VAL A 34 -18.68 4.51 -28.80
CA VAL A 34 -17.44 4.15 -28.12
C VAL A 34 -17.37 5.01 -26.88
N ILE A 35 -17.77 4.44 -25.73
CA ILE A 35 -17.59 5.09 -24.44
C ILE A 35 -16.10 4.94 -24.11
N THR A 36 -15.30 5.95 -24.46
CA THR A 36 -13.91 6.03 -24.02
C THR A 36 -13.92 6.32 -22.52
N ALA A 37 -13.87 5.27 -21.70
CA ALA A 37 -13.64 5.40 -20.28
C ALA A 37 -12.21 5.91 -20.08
N SER A 38 -12.05 7.21 -19.83
CA SER A 38 -10.80 7.78 -19.35
C SER A 38 -10.49 7.18 -17.99
N GLN A 39 -9.68 6.13 -17.94
CA GLN A 39 -9.15 5.62 -16.68
C GLN A 39 -8.11 6.63 -16.19
N THR A 40 -8.48 7.48 -15.25
CA THR A 40 -7.52 8.32 -14.52
C THR A 40 -6.67 7.41 -13.65
N THR A 41 -5.55 6.91 -14.19
CA THR A 41 -4.55 6.18 -13.42
C THR A 41 -3.87 7.17 -12.46
N LEU A 42 -3.99 6.94 -11.16
CA LEU A 42 -3.29 7.73 -10.15
C LEU A 42 -1.79 7.41 -10.20
N ALA A 43 -0.97 8.20 -9.51
CA ALA A 43 0.42 7.85 -9.30
C ALA A 43 0.55 6.48 -8.59
N PRO A 44 1.63 5.72 -8.83
CA PRO A 44 1.96 4.53 -8.05
C PRO A 44 1.84 4.79 -6.55
N LEU A 45 1.33 3.83 -5.79
CA LEU A 45 1.29 3.93 -4.34
C LEU A 45 2.62 3.41 -3.79
N GLY A 46 3.31 4.20 -2.97
CA GLY A 46 4.65 3.93 -2.50
C GLY A 46 4.80 4.16 -0.99
N LEU A 47 5.57 3.29 -0.37
CA LEU A 47 5.87 3.26 1.06
C LEU A 47 7.38 3.17 1.26
N ARG A 48 7.95 4.12 2.01
CA ARG A 48 9.30 4.03 2.56
C ARG A 48 9.19 3.61 4.03
N TYR A 49 10.03 2.68 4.47
CA TYR A 49 10.21 2.42 5.90
C TYR A 49 11.68 2.19 6.26
N SER A 50 12.04 2.57 7.50
CA SER A 50 13.35 2.27 8.12
C SER A 50 13.15 1.81 9.56
N VAL A 51 14.04 0.94 10.02
CA VAL A 51 14.07 0.49 11.42
C VAL A 51 15.02 1.42 12.19
N LEU A 52 14.51 2.03 13.25
CA LEU A 52 15.27 2.89 14.14
C LEU A 52 15.56 2.13 15.42
N LYS A 53 16.84 1.97 15.78
CA LYS A 53 17.26 1.43 17.08
C LYS A 53 17.64 2.58 18.01
N TYR A 54 17.18 2.50 19.26
CA TYR A 54 17.59 3.44 20.29
C TYR A 54 19.01 3.14 20.76
N ALA A 55 19.90 4.12 20.61
CA ALA A 55 21.32 4.05 20.91
C ALA A 55 21.71 4.88 22.16
N GLY A 56 20.74 5.16 23.06
CA GLY A 56 21.01 5.94 24.26
C GLY A 56 21.17 7.43 23.94
N ASP A 57 22.39 7.94 24.09
CA ASP A 57 22.73 9.37 23.95
C ASP A 57 22.65 9.86 22.50
N GLU A 58 22.90 8.97 21.53
CA GLU A 58 22.75 9.28 20.10
C GLU A 58 21.28 9.30 19.65
N GLY A 59 20.35 8.92 20.53
CA GLY A 59 18.93 8.88 20.22
C GLY A 59 18.57 7.68 19.33
N ASP A 60 17.74 7.92 18.33
CA ASP A 60 17.27 6.89 17.40
C ASP A 60 18.14 6.87 16.13
N VAL A 61 18.71 5.72 15.81
CA VAL A 61 19.63 5.53 14.68
C VAL A 61 19.03 4.52 13.70
N GLU A 62 19.06 4.82 12.40
CA GLU A 62 18.64 3.88 11.36
C GLU A 62 19.58 2.65 11.33
N VAL A 63 18.97 1.46 11.36
CA VAL A 63 19.66 0.17 11.28
C VAL A 63 19.10 -0.67 10.13
N ASP A 64 19.88 -1.65 9.69
CA ASP A 64 19.43 -2.57 8.67
C ASP A 64 18.27 -3.43 9.19
N ALA A 65 17.27 -3.67 8.35
CA ALA A 65 16.08 -4.43 8.71
C ALA A 65 16.36 -5.91 9.03
N ASP A 66 17.50 -6.44 8.56
CA ASP A 66 18.01 -7.79 8.81
C ASP A 66 19.02 -7.86 9.97
N MET A 67 19.18 -6.76 10.72
CA MET A 67 19.95 -6.76 11.96
C MET A 67 19.37 -7.78 12.95
N VAL A 68 20.26 -8.45 13.68
CA VAL A 68 19.89 -9.32 14.81
C VAL A 68 19.78 -8.46 16.07
N PHE A 69 18.58 -8.41 16.63
CA PHE A 69 18.25 -7.72 17.87
C PHE A 69 18.40 -8.63 19.08
N ARG A 70 18.66 -8.02 20.24
CA ARG A 70 18.81 -8.70 21.53
C ARG A 70 17.75 -8.24 22.52
N ALA A 71 17.56 -9.02 23.58
CA ALA A 71 16.74 -8.61 24.72
C ALA A 71 17.14 -7.22 25.23
N GLY A 72 16.14 -6.37 25.46
CA GLY A 72 16.31 -4.98 25.89
C GLY A 72 16.55 -3.97 24.77
N ASP A 73 16.82 -4.41 23.54
CA ASP A 73 16.86 -3.51 22.39
C ASP A 73 15.52 -2.80 22.22
N ARG A 74 15.56 -1.51 21.88
CA ARG A 74 14.36 -0.70 21.68
C ARG A 74 14.33 -0.15 20.27
N VAL A 75 13.21 -0.34 19.59
CA VAL A 75 13.07 0.05 18.19
C VAL A 75 11.79 0.83 17.89
N ARG A 76 11.85 1.62 16.82
CA ARG A 76 10.70 2.22 16.13
C ARG A 76 10.81 1.96 14.64
N LEU A 77 9.69 2.04 13.94
CA LEU A 77 9.63 2.21 12.50
C LEU A 77 9.45 3.69 12.17
N ASN A 78 10.21 4.15 11.18
CA ASN A 78 9.94 5.42 10.52
C ASN A 78 9.31 5.14 9.16
N VAL A 79 8.05 5.57 8.99
CA VAL A 79 7.24 5.31 7.81
C VAL A 79 6.92 6.60 7.08
N GLN A 80 7.10 6.63 5.76
CA GLN A 80 6.71 7.75 4.91
C GLN A 80 6.01 7.25 3.65
N THR A 81 4.97 7.94 3.22
CA THR A 81 4.17 7.56 2.06
C THR A 81 4.26 8.61 0.96
N ASN A 82 4.18 8.19 -0.30
CA ASN A 82 4.15 9.11 -1.44
C ASN A 82 2.74 9.65 -1.75
N ASP A 83 1.73 9.15 -1.06
CA ASP A 83 0.34 9.57 -1.19
C ASP A 83 -0.39 9.53 0.15
N SER A 84 -1.49 10.29 0.25
CA SER A 84 -2.36 10.25 1.42
C SER A 84 -3.21 8.98 1.41
N GLY A 85 -3.44 8.40 2.58
CA GLY A 85 -4.15 7.13 2.70
C GLY A 85 -4.34 6.71 4.15
N TYR A 86 -4.45 5.40 4.37
CA TYR A 86 -4.65 4.79 5.67
C TYR A 86 -3.50 3.83 5.95
N LEU A 87 -2.86 3.98 7.10
CA LEU A 87 -1.74 3.17 7.54
C LEU A 87 -2.16 2.30 8.71
N TYR A 88 -1.74 1.04 8.67
CA TYR A 88 -1.93 0.09 9.76
C TYR A 88 -0.59 -0.59 10.04
N VAL A 89 -0.19 -0.62 11.31
CA VAL A 89 1.00 -1.36 11.73
C VAL A 89 0.64 -2.23 12.91
N VAL A 90 0.67 -3.54 12.69
CA VAL A 90 0.47 -4.54 13.74
C VAL A 90 1.68 -5.45 13.80
N MET A 91 1.95 -5.98 14.98
CA MET A 91 3.10 -6.83 15.25
C MET A 91 2.66 -8.10 15.93
N ARG A 92 3.26 -9.22 15.54
CA ARG A 92 3.14 -10.52 16.20
C ARG A 92 4.49 -10.88 16.78
N GLY A 93 4.54 -11.02 18.10
CA GLY A 93 5.76 -11.45 18.75
C GLY A 93 5.98 -12.95 18.71
N SER A 94 7.16 -13.39 19.10
CA SER A 94 7.56 -14.80 19.21
C SER A 94 6.64 -15.60 20.13
N SER A 95 6.03 -14.94 21.13
CA SER A 95 4.97 -15.48 21.99
C SER A 95 3.64 -15.76 21.28
N GLY A 96 3.49 -15.34 20.03
CA GLY A 96 2.24 -15.41 19.26
C GLY A 96 1.23 -14.31 19.58
N ASN A 97 1.57 -13.38 20.47
CA ASN A 97 0.70 -12.28 20.84
C ASN A 97 0.75 -11.13 19.84
N TRP A 98 -0.42 -10.57 19.54
CA TRP A 98 -0.58 -9.42 18.65
C TRP A 98 -0.55 -8.11 19.42
N LYS A 99 0.12 -7.10 18.85
CA LYS A 99 0.15 -5.72 19.34
C LYS A 99 -0.11 -4.77 18.19
N ILE A 100 -0.93 -3.74 18.42
CA ILE A 100 -1.12 -2.65 17.46
C ILE A 100 -0.05 -1.60 17.76
N LEU A 101 0.72 -1.22 16.74
CA LEU A 101 1.72 -0.16 16.84
C LEU A 101 1.22 1.15 16.19
N PHE A 102 0.35 1.05 15.17
CA PHE A 102 -0.31 2.18 14.54
C PHE A 102 -1.71 1.80 14.01
N PRO A 103 -2.76 2.61 14.26
CA PRO A 103 -2.78 3.90 14.96
C PRO A 103 -2.41 3.77 16.45
N ALA A 104 -2.04 4.88 17.09
CA ALA A 104 -1.48 4.88 18.45
C ALA A 104 -2.57 4.71 19.52
N VAL A 105 -3.19 3.53 19.55
CA VAL A 105 -4.29 3.19 20.47
C VAL A 105 -3.90 3.36 21.95
N GLU A 106 -2.62 3.19 22.30
CA GLU A 106 -2.09 3.39 23.65
C GLU A 106 -2.32 4.81 24.19
N ILE A 107 -2.42 5.80 23.30
CA ILE A 107 -2.68 7.21 23.65
C ILE A 107 -4.08 7.66 23.23
N ASN A 108 -5.02 6.71 23.04
CA ASN A 108 -6.38 6.94 22.55
C ASN A 108 -6.46 7.64 21.18
N GLU A 109 -5.40 7.53 20.37
CA GLU A 109 -5.41 8.02 19.00
C GLU A 109 -5.83 6.89 18.07
N THR A 110 -7.01 7.03 17.48
CA THR A 110 -7.60 6.06 16.54
C THR A 110 -7.44 6.49 15.09
N ASP A 111 -6.91 7.69 14.83
CA ASP A 111 -6.69 8.17 13.47
C ASP A 111 -5.53 7.42 12.83
N ASN A 112 -5.86 6.65 11.80
CA ASN A 112 -4.94 5.88 10.98
C ASN A 112 -4.61 6.59 9.66
N ARG A 113 -5.08 7.83 9.47
CA ARG A 113 -4.86 8.57 8.22
C ARG A 113 -3.44 9.12 8.16
N VAL A 114 -2.80 8.91 7.01
CA VAL A 114 -1.47 9.41 6.70
C VAL A 114 -1.52 10.41 5.54
N GLU A 115 -0.64 11.40 5.62
CA GLU A 115 -0.51 12.48 4.64
C GLU A 115 0.70 12.26 3.76
N ARG A 116 0.55 12.56 2.46
CA ARG A 116 1.64 12.51 1.49
C ARG A 116 2.90 13.21 2.00
N GLY A 117 4.03 12.53 1.92
CA GLY A 117 5.36 13.06 2.21
C GLY A 117 5.67 13.25 3.69
N LYS A 118 4.72 12.98 4.60
CA LYS A 118 4.92 13.10 6.04
C LYS A 118 5.51 11.80 6.60
N SER A 119 6.44 11.94 7.53
CA SER A 119 7.05 10.81 8.24
C SER A 119 6.31 10.54 9.56
N TYR A 120 6.12 9.28 9.87
CA TYR A 120 5.40 8.78 11.03
C TYR A 120 6.30 7.84 11.83
N MET A 121 6.48 8.15 13.13
CA MET A 121 7.14 7.27 14.09
C MET A 121 6.15 6.23 14.61
N VAL A 122 6.52 4.96 14.56
CA VAL A 122 5.66 3.84 14.97
C VAL A 122 6.43 2.90 15.91
N PRO A 123 6.02 2.74 17.18
CA PRO A 123 4.98 3.51 17.88
C PRO A 123 5.32 5.01 18.00
N ARG A 124 4.29 5.84 18.17
CA ARG A 124 4.43 7.31 18.18
C ARG A 124 5.11 7.84 19.44
N SER A 125 4.61 7.45 20.62
CA SER A 125 5.05 7.96 21.93
C SER A 125 6.04 7.04 22.64
N THR A 126 6.12 5.78 22.24
CA THR A 126 6.90 4.73 22.90
C THR A 126 7.87 4.08 21.92
N ARG A 127 8.56 3.03 22.37
CA ARG A 127 9.40 2.17 21.53
C ARG A 127 8.97 0.74 21.76
N PHE A 128 9.02 -0.09 20.72
CA PHE A 128 8.93 -1.52 20.90
C PHE A 128 10.21 -2.01 21.59
N ILE A 129 10.07 -2.90 22.57
CA ILE A 129 11.19 -3.45 23.34
C ILE A 129 11.19 -4.97 23.13
N PHE A 130 12.33 -5.50 22.69
CA PHE A 130 12.55 -6.95 22.63
C PHE A 130 12.68 -7.49 24.05
N ASP A 131 11.88 -8.50 24.39
CA ASP A 131 11.91 -9.13 25.71
C ASP A 131 12.98 -10.25 25.76
N GLU A 132 12.94 -11.08 26.80
CA GLU A 132 13.87 -12.21 26.96
C GLU A 132 13.54 -13.40 26.03
N GLN A 133 12.37 -13.40 25.38
CA GLN A 133 11.91 -14.51 24.55
C GLN A 133 12.46 -14.38 23.12
N ALA A 134 13.60 -15.02 22.87
CA ALA A 134 14.17 -15.11 21.53
C ALA A 134 13.16 -15.71 20.52
N GLY A 135 13.16 -15.16 19.31
CA GLY A 135 12.30 -15.59 18.22
C GLY A 135 12.28 -14.57 17.11
N ASP A 136 11.38 -14.75 16.15
CA ASP A 136 11.21 -13.77 15.08
C ASP A 136 9.98 -12.92 15.39
N GLU A 137 10.16 -11.61 15.42
CA GLU A 137 9.08 -10.64 15.57
C GLU A 137 8.60 -10.25 14.16
N GLN A 138 7.31 -10.39 13.88
CA GLN A 138 6.73 -10.10 12.57
C GLN A 138 5.93 -8.80 12.64
N LEU A 139 6.27 -7.83 11.79
CA LEU A 139 5.56 -6.57 11.66
C LEU A 139 4.83 -6.55 10.31
N PHE A 140 3.53 -6.32 10.36
CA PHE A 140 2.67 -6.16 9.20
C PHE A 140 2.37 -4.68 9.02
N VAL A 141 2.93 -4.10 7.96
CA VAL A 141 2.71 -2.70 7.59
C VAL A 141 1.79 -2.68 6.37
N VAL A 142 0.61 -2.07 6.52
CA VAL A 142 -0.37 -1.95 5.44
C VAL A 142 -0.63 -0.49 5.13
N LEU A 143 -0.50 -0.13 3.87
CA LEU A 143 -0.88 1.18 3.35
C LEU A 143 -1.97 1.01 2.30
N SER A 144 -3.08 1.71 2.44
CA SER A 144 -4.20 1.67 1.48
C SER A 144 -4.70 3.06 1.13
N ARG A 145 -5.26 3.23 -0.08
CA ARG A 145 -5.94 4.47 -0.47
C ARG A 145 -7.33 4.60 0.17
N GLN A 146 -7.99 3.47 0.45
CA GLN A 146 -9.29 3.38 1.09
C GLN A 146 -9.16 2.82 2.51
N PRO A 147 -10.09 3.13 3.43
CA PRO A 147 -10.15 2.46 4.72
C PRO A 147 -10.24 0.94 4.54
N GLU A 148 -9.68 0.20 5.48
CA GLU A 148 -9.66 -1.26 5.47
C GLU A 148 -10.49 -1.83 6.62
N PRO A 149 -11.76 -2.20 6.39
CA PRO A 149 -12.66 -2.65 7.44
C PRO A 149 -12.15 -3.86 8.23
N ASP A 150 -11.43 -4.77 7.57
CA ASP A 150 -10.84 -5.95 8.21
C ASP A 150 -9.78 -5.52 9.25
N PHE A 151 -8.94 -4.53 8.93
CA PHE A 151 -7.93 -4.01 9.87
C PHE A 151 -8.54 -3.11 10.94
N ASP A 152 -9.55 -2.30 10.60
CA ASP A 152 -10.28 -1.50 11.58
C ASP A 152 -10.95 -2.41 12.63
N SER A 153 -11.53 -3.53 12.19
CA SER A 153 -12.14 -4.54 13.06
C SER A 153 -11.10 -5.22 13.95
N LEU A 154 -9.94 -5.61 13.38
CA LEU A 154 -8.82 -6.16 14.14
C LEU A 154 -8.37 -5.19 15.24
N ILE A 155 -8.18 -3.91 14.89
CA ILE A 155 -7.74 -2.88 15.83
C ILE A 155 -8.76 -2.74 16.96
N THR A 156 -10.05 -2.67 16.62
CA THR A 156 -11.13 -2.57 17.60
C THR A 156 -11.16 -3.78 18.53
N HIS A 157 -11.00 -4.99 17.99
CA HIS A 157 -10.99 -6.22 18.78
C HIS A 157 -9.79 -6.29 19.73
N LEU A 158 -8.60 -5.96 19.25
CA LEU A 158 -7.38 -5.94 20.06
C LEU A 158 -7.45 -4.84 21.14
N ALA A 159 -7.96 -3.64 20.81
CA ALA A 159 -8.11 -2.53 21.75
C ALA A 159 -9.16 -2.84 22.86
N THR A 160 -10.23 -3.56 22.52
CA THR A 160 -11.26 -3.96 23.50
C THR A 160 -10.96 -5.28 24.21
N GLY A 161 -9.75 -5.84 24.02
CA GLY A 161 -9.33 -7.10 24.65
C GLY A 161 -10.15 -8.31 24.20
N GLY A 162 -10.72 -8.29 22.99
CA GLY A 162 -11.48 -9.40 22.41
C GLY A 162 -12.86 -9.62 23.03
N ALA A 163 -13.54 -8.56 23.46
CA ALA A 163 -14.91 -8.63 23.96
C ALA A 163 -15.93 -8.46 22.82
N SER A 164 -16.21 -9.52 22.07
CA SER A 164 -17.49 -9.63 21.37
C SER A 164 -18.62 -9.78 22.40
N PRO A 165 -19.86 -9.32 22.14
CA PRO A 165 -20.99 -9.54 23.04
C PRO A 165 -21.19 -11.05 23.23
N ARG A 166 -20.93 -11.52 24.46
CA ARG A 166 -21.05 -12.93 24.84
C ARG A 166 -22.51 -13.39 24.72
N LYS A 167 -22.78 -14.30 23.79
CA LYS A 167 -23.75 -15.39 24.05
C LYS A 167 -22.95 -16.50 24.72
N GLU A 168 -23.35 -16.87 25.93
CA GLU A 168 -22.62 -17.74 26.85
C GLU A 168 -22.46 -19.17 26.31
N GLU A 169 -21.21 -19.64 26.12
CA GLU A 169 -20.81 -21.07 26.10
C GLU A 169 -19.33 -21.22 26.55
N PRO A 170 -18.89 -22.40 27.07
CA PRO A 170 -18.02 -22.47 28.24
C PRO A 170 -16.50 -22.49 27.97
N LYS A 171 -15.77 -22.04 29.00
CA LYS A 171 -14.32 -22.00 29.29
C LYS A 171 -13.38 -22.83 28.38
N GLN A 172 -12.90 -22.22 27.30
CA GLN A 172 -11.55 -22.37 26.75
C GLN A 172 -10.99 -20.99 26.38
N VAL A 173 -10.68 -20.16 27.38
CA VAL A 173 -10.37 -18.75 27.15
C VAL A 173 -8.91 -18.47 27.44
N MET A 174 -8.03 -18.86 26.52
CA MET A 174 -6.80 -18.08 26.26
C MET A 174 -6.20 -18.35 24.88
N LEU A 175 -6.33 -19.56 24.33
CA LEU A 175 -5.81 -19.88 22.98
C LEU A 175 -6.71 -19.38 21.83
N ALA A 176 -8.03 -19.28 22.05
CA ALA A 176 -8.97 -18.95 20.98
C ALA A 176 -8.83 -17.51 20.42
N LYS A 177 -8.32 -16.56 21.22
CA LYS A 177 -8.20 -15.15 20.79
C LYS A 177 -7.10 -14.97 19.75
N ASN A 178 -5.88 -15.43 20.07
CA ASN A 178 -4.74 -15.36 19.15
C ASN A 178 -5.05 -16.08 17.81
N THR A 179 -5.79 -17.19 17.85
CA THR A 179 -6.19 -17.90 16.62
C THR A 179 -7.17 -17.12 15.74
N VAL A 180 -8.03 -16.27 16.30
CA VAL A 180 -8.98 -15.45 15.51
C VAL A 180 -8.22 -14.32 14.80
N ASP A 181 -7.30 -13.67 15.50
CA ASP A 181 -6.45 -12.61 14.93
C ASP A 181 -5.52 -13.18 13.85
N ASP A 182 -4.90 -14.34 14.12
CA ASP A 182 -4.07 -15.07 13.16
C ASP A 182 -4.85 -15.39 11.87
N ASN A 183 -6.08 -15.92 11.99
CA ASN A 183 -6.91 -16.25 10.84
C ASN A 183 -7.35 -15.01 10.05
N LEU A 184 -7.58 -13.88 10.72
CA LEU A 184 -7.91 -12.63 10.03
C LEU A 184 -6.72 -12.14 9.22
N ILE A 185 -5.53 -12.10 9.82
CA ILE A 185 -4.32 -11.62 9.14
C ILE A 185 -3.88 -12.60 8.05
N GLN A 186 -4.07 -13.90 8.24
CA GLN A 186 -3.85 -14.91 7.21
C GLN A 186 -4.80 -14.70 6.02
N ARG A 187 -6.10 -14.47 6.26
CA ARG A 187 -7.06 -14.14 5.19
C ARG A 187 -6.70 -12.85 4.48
N VAL A 188 -6.25 -11.85 5.23
CA VAL A 188 -5.77 -10.61 4.65
C VAL A 188 -4.54 -10.91 3.78
N ARG A 189 -3.51 -11.61 4.28
CA ARG A 189 -2.33 -12.04 3.51
C ARG A 189 -2.70 -12.78 2.22
N GLU A 190 -3.63 -13.73 2.30
CA GLU A 190 -4.08 -14.52 1.14
C GLU A 190 -4.76 -13.67 0.07
N ARG A 191 -5.50 -12.62 0.47
CA ARG A 191 -6.08 -11.64 -0.46
C ARG A 191 -5.03 -10.69 -1.06
N LEU A 192 -3.86 -10.55 -0.42
CA LEU A 192 -2.83 -9.55 -0.74
C LEU A 192 -1.71 -10.07 -1.63
N VAL A 193 -1.35 -11.36 -1.53
CA VAL A 193 -0.26 -11.99 -2.28
C VAL A 193 -0.52 -12.03 -3.80
N ALA A 194 -1.71 -11.62 -4.25
CA ALA A 194 -2.09 -11.62 -5.66
C ALA A 194 -1.60 -10.40 -6.48
N ARG A 195 -0.74 -9.51 -5.95
CA ARG A 195 -0.34 -8.26 -6.65
C ARG A 195 1.17 -8.13 -6.83
N ASP A 196 1.55 -7.55 -7.98
CA ASP A 196 2.92 -7.27 -8.41
C ASP A 196 3.52 -6.11 -7.58
N LEU A 197 4.17 -6.43 -6.46
CA LEU A 197 4.85 -5.48 -5.58
C LEU A 197 6.33 -5.38 -5.94
N VAL A 198 6.83 -4.16 -6.09
CA VAL A 198 8.27 -3.90 -6.28
C VAL A 198 8.90 -3.56 -4.93
N PHE A 199 9.92 -4.31 -4.53
CA PHE A 199 10.68 -4.09 -3.30
C PHE A 199 12.11 -3.63 -3.63
N GLU A 200 12.54 -2.52 -3.05
CA GLU A 200 13.91 -2.02 -3.15
C GLU A 200 14.47 -1.78 -1.75
N LYS A 201 15.63 -2.40 -1.44
CA LYS A 201 16.39 -2.18 -0.21
C LYS A 201 17.56 -1.26 -0.53
N VAL A 202 17.67 -0.13 0.17
CA VAL A 202 18.79 0.79 0.04
C VAL A 202 19.67 0.65 1.28
N THR A 203 20.89 0.16 1.05
CA THR A 203 21.96 0.12 2.05
C THR A 203 23.12 0.98 1.55
N ASP A 204 23.44 2.05 2.27
CA ASP A 204 24.67 2.84 2.11
C ASP A 204 25.00 3.27 0.66
N SER A 205 24.00 3.76 -0.07
CA SER A 205 24.12 4.14 -1.48
C SER A 205 23.77 5.62 -1.70
N GLY A 206 24.78 6.49 -1.81
CA GLY A 206 24.65 7.90 -2.21
C GLY A 206 25.25 8.91 -1.22
N ALA A 207 25.06 10.22 -1.50
CA ALA A 207 25.56 11.32 -0.66
C ALA A 207 24.90 11.41 0.74
N ARG A 208 23.83 10.63 0.98
CA ARG A 208 23.21 10.41 2.29
C ARG A 208 23.34 8.94 2.65
N LYS A 209 23.88 8.66 3.85
CA LYS A 209 23.87 7.32 4.44
C LYS A 209 22.45 7.03 4.94
N GLU A 210 21.72 6.23 4.18
CA GLU A 210 20.34 5.86 4.49
C GLU A 210 20.23 4.33 4.58
N LYS A 211 19.47 3.85 5.57
CA LYS A 211 19.14 2.42 5.73
C LYS A 211 17.63 2.27 5.73
N ALA A 212 17.06 2.22 4.53
CA ALA A 212 15.62 2.21 4.31
C ALA A 212 15.21 1.23 3.20
N ASN A 213 13.95 0.81 3.24
CA ASN A 213 13.33 -0.01 2.22
C ASN A 213 12.17 0.74 1.59
N TYR A 214 11.93 0.49 0.32
CA TYR A 214 10.88 1.08 -0.49
C TYR A 214 10.03 -0.03 -1.09
N VAL A 215 8.71 0.15 -1.02
CA VAL A 215 7.73 -0.78 -1.57
C VAL A 215 6.74 0.00 -2.41
N VAL A 216 6.48 -0.46 -3.64
CA VAL A 216 5.63 0.26 -4.59
C VAL A 216 4.62 -0.67 -5.26
N ASP A 217 3.37 -0.22 -5.33
CA ASP A 217 2.30 -0.76 -6.18
C ASP A 217 2.22 0.15 -7.41
N PRO A 218 2.72 -0.30 -8.59
CA PRO A 218 2.78 0.52 -9.79
C PRO A 218 1.42 0.70 -10.47
N SER A 219 0.36 0.02 -10.03
CA SER A 219 -0.92 -0.04 -10.75
C SER A 219 -1.64 1.30 -10.88
N GLY A 220 -1.37 2.26 -9.99
CA GLY A 220 -2.07 3.54 -9.97
C GLY A 220 -3.57 3.42 -9.69
N SER A 221 -4.03 2.28 -9.17
CA SER A 221 -5.45 2.02 -8.91
C SER A 221 -5.94 2.89 -7.75
N PRO A 222 -7.18 3.43 -7.79
CA PRO A 222 -7.83 4.03 -6.62
C PRO A 222 -8.02 3.05 -5.44
N GLN A 223 -7.93 1.75 -5.72
CA GLN A 223 -7.99 0.64 -4.77
C GLN A 223 -6.60 0.03 -4.51
N SER A 224 -5.53 0.78 -4.77
CA SER A 224 -4.16 0.33 -4.48
C SER A 224 -3.97 0.11 -3.00
N ARG A 225 -3.22 -0.96 -2.68
CA ARG A 225 -2.89 -1.36 -1.32
C ARG A 225 -1.52 -2.02 -1.33
N LEU A 226 -0.70 -1.64 -0.37
CA LEU A 226 0.61 -2.22 -0.09
C LEU A 226 0.57 -2.98 1.22
N VAL A 227 1.21 -4.16 1.25
CA VAL A 227 1.48 -4.88 2.49
C VAL A 227 2.91 -5.35 2.55
N VAL A 228 3.55 -5.06 3.68
CA VAL A 228 4.92 -5.46 3.99
C VAL A 228 4.87 -6.39 5.20
N ASP A 229 5.46 -7.57 5.04
CA ASP A 229 5.75 -8.51 6.14
C ASP A 229 7.23 -8.34 6.51
N LEU A 230 7.49 -7.50 7.50
CA LEU A 230 8.83 -7.21 8.00
C LEU A 230 9.15 -8.16 9.15
N LYS A 231 10.17 -8.98 8.94
CA LYS A 231 10.68 -9.92 9.93
C LYS A 231 11.90 -9.35 10.65
N LEU A 232 11.80 -9.12 11.96
CA LEU A 232 12.94 -8.72 12.80
C LEU A 232 13.46 -9.96 13.54
N GLN A 233 14.77 -10.20 13.43
CA GLN A 233 15.42 -11.35 14.05
C GLN A 233 15.80 -11.02 15.49
N HIS A 234 15.31 -11.79 16.46
CA HIS A 234 15.67 -11.64 17.86
C HIS A 234 16.27 -12.94 18.39
N ARG A 235 17.50 -12.86 18.89
CA ARG A 235 18.34 -14.00 19.26
C ARG A 235 19.11 -13.72 20.55
#